data_AF-A0A652KVG5-F1
#
_entry.id   AF-A0A652KVG5-F1
#
_cell.length_a   1.000
_cell.length_b   1.000
_cell.length_c   1.000
_cell.angle_alpha   90.00
_cell.angle_beta   90.00
_cell.angle_gamma   90.00
#
_symmetry.space_group_name_H-M   'P 1'
#
loop_
_entity.id
_entity.type
_entity.pdbx_description
1 polymer ?
#
loop_
_entity_poly.entity_id
_entity_poly.type
_entity_poly.pdbx_seq_one_letter_code
_entity_poly.pdbx_strand_id
1 'polypeptide(L)'
;MIRTSRAASVLVATALATAGLAGLSSGTAQAAGETVNIVLTTTDDSGGRHVTRGLQAQTPASFGAGNGGSGTNITVDENTRYQTFTGGGASFTDTAAWLMKGSGALSQATRDETMKKLFSPTEGIGLSFVRNPMGGSDLARFGYTYDDLPAGQTDPGLTKFSIAHDLQDVLPLTKQARQLNPALTTVASPWTAPAWMKDSGQLNGGWLKAENYGTYADYFVKYLQAWKDQGVPVDYVTAQNEPTCCSGYPSMSWNGSGLAYFTKSELLPKLQGAGLTTKVLAHDWNWDTYDAYAAPTVDDAAVRSHPNFGGIAWHGYGGDIAKQTAVHDKYPGLDAFQTEHSGGTWIADQQREDMLNIIDYTRNWAKSVTKWSLAVDQNRGPHNGGCGTCDGLVTVHNGDGRHGQVDYTVEYYTMGHLTKYVRPGASRIASTASSAVPNVAWRNPDGSKALIAYNGSSSAQQLTVNWGGQKFTYSLPGRTSATFTWSGTQSGSSGSSGALAGTGGKCLDATGNTGADGTPVQIWSCTGAANQRWTVGGDGSITVLGACLDVTGGSTANGAKVQLYTCNGSGAQRWRYDAGTGDVVNTAADKCLDVTDQSTANGARVQIWTCTGAANQKWRLR
;
A
#
# COMPACT_ATOMS: atom_id res chain seq x y z
N MET A 1 61.93 -12.13 48.33
CA MET A 1 61.40 -11.63 47.04
C MET A 1 62.27 -10.45 46.61
N ILE A 2 63.30 -10.72 45.82
CA ILE A 2 63.52 -10.23 44.44
C ILE A 2 63.87 -8.72 44.44
N ARG A 3 65.17 -8.38 44.62
CA ARG A 3 66.21 -8.06 43.59
C ARG A 3 65.99 -6.69 42.92
N THR A 4 66.79 -5.65 43.22
CA THR A 4 68.11 -5.29 42.63
C THR A 4 68.10 -5.34 41.10
N SER A 5 68.56 -4.38 40.28
CA SER A 5 69.35 -3.15 40.46
C SER A 5 69.75 -2.64 39.06
N ARG A 6 69.97 -1.31 38.90
CA ARG A 6 70.91 -0.62 37.96
C ARG A 6 70.65 -0.80 36.44
N ALA A 7 71.07 0.04 35.51
CA ALA A 7 71.56 1.43 35.41
C ALA A 7 71.85 1.66 33.90
N ALA A 8 72.00 2.94 33.51
CA ALA A 8 72.81 3.46 32.40
C ALA A 8 72.26 3.45 30.94
N SER A 9 72.00 4.66 30.46
CA SER A 9 72.64 5.38 29.33
C SER A 9 72.94 4.67 27.99
N VAL A 10 72.58 5.30 26.86
CA VAL A 10 73.50 5.96 25.87
C VAL A 10 72.75 6.39 24.58
N LEU A 11 73.29 7.47 23.98
CA LEU A 11 73.05 8.22 22.74
C LEU A 11 72.62 7.45 21.46
N VAL A 12 71.99 8.16 20.49
CA VAL A 12 72.58 8.69 19.22
C VAL A 12 71.49 9.32 18.32
N ALA A 13 71.88 10.38 17.60
CA ALA A 13 71.09 11.19 16.68
C ALA A 13 70.98 10.62 15.25
N THR A 14 69.93 10.99 14.49
CA THR A 14 70.02 11.38 13.06
C THR A 14 68.71 11.99 12.56
N ALA A 15 68.82 13.02 11.73
CA ALA A 15 67.75 13.76 11.05
C ALA A 15 67.29 13.04 9.77
N LEU A 16 66.06 13.28 9.31
CA LEU A 16 65.74 13.77 7.95
C LEU A 16 64.23 13.97 7.76
N ALA A 17 63.89 15.04 7.04
CA ALA A 17 62.54 15.44 6.63
C ALA A 17 62.01 14.58 5.48
N THR A 18 60.70 14.29 5.49
CA THR A 18 59.91 14.08 4.27
C THR A 18 58.45 14.47 4.49
N ALA A 19 57.90 15.09 3.45
CA ALA A 19 56.58 15.69 3.37
C ALA A 19 55.44 14.76 3.80
N GLY A 20 54.59 15.25 4.70
CA GLY A 20 53.26 14.68 4.91
C GLY A 20 52.40 14.99 3.70
N LEU A 21 52.38 14.10 2.71
CA LEU A 21 51.23 13.97 1.83
C LEU A 21 50.05 13.58 2.72
N ALA A 22 49.15 14.53 2.95
CA ALA A 22 47.80 14.22 3.39
C ALA A 22 47.18 13.29 2.33
N GLY A 23 47.21 12.00 2.61
CA GLY A 23 46.42 11.01 1.90
C GLY A 23 44.96 11.43 2.03
N LEU A 24 44.42 12.01 0.96
CA LEU A 24 42.99 12.04 0.73
C LEU A 24 42.52 10.60 0.88
N SER A 25 41.81 10.32 1.97
CA SER A 25 41.05 9.09 2.12
C SER A 25 40.04 9.07 0.98
N SER A 26 40.38 8.36 -0.10
CA SER A 26 39.40 7.90 -1.08
C SER A 26 38.30 7.21 -0.29
N GLY A 27 37.10 7.80 -0.28
CA GLY A 27 35.93 7.20 0.32
C GLY A 27 35.85 5.76 -0.15
N THR A 28 35.86 4.83 0.81
CA THR A 28 35.68 3.42 0.54
C THR A 28 34.38 3.27 -0.23
N ALA A 29 34.45 2.78 -1.46
CA ALA A 29 33.27 2.34 -2.20
C ALA A 29 32.53 1.33 -1.31
N GLN A 30 31.38 1.73 -0.75
CA GLN A 30 30.52 0.81 -0.01
C GLN A 30 30.08 -0.29 -0.99
N ALA A 31 30.18 -1.53 -0.52
CA ALA A 31 30.09 -2.73 -1.33
C ALA A 31 28.78 -2.80 -2.11
N ALA A 32 28.87 -2.78 -3.44
CA ALA A 32 27.84 -3.38 -4.28
C ALA A 32 27.95 -4.91 -4.12
N GLY A 33 26.89 -5.56 -3.65
CA GLY A 33 26.88 -7.01 -3.50
C GLY A 33 25.66 -7.59 -2.77
N GLU A 34 24.69 -6.75 -2.43
CA GLU A 34 23.45 -7.15 -1.79
C GLU A 34 22.75 -8.23 -2.63
N THR A 35 22.44 -9.35 -1.99
CA THR A 35 21.77 -10.47 -2.64
C THR A 35 20.30 -10.13 -2.88
N VAL A 36 19.83 -10.42 -4.09
CA VAL A 36 18.44 -10.25 -4.50
C VAL A 36 17.82 -11.63 -4.64
N ASN A 37 16.94 -11.98 -3.72
CA ASN A 37 16.14 -13.18 -3.83
C ASN A 37 15.00 -12.94 -4.81
N ILE A 38 14.73 -13.94 -5.65
CA ILE A 38 13.78 -13.83 -6.76
C ILE A 38 12.79 -14.96 -6.65
N VAL A 39 11.50 -14.64 -6.72
CA VAL A 39 10.41 -15.61 -6.73
C VAL A 39 9.51 -15.33 -7.92
N LEU A 40 9.11 -16.39 -8.63
CA LEU A 40 8.29 -16.30 -9.83
C LEU A 40 6.99 -17.11 -9.72
N THR A 41 5.93 -16.57 -10.31
CA THR A 41 4.73 -17.32 -10.70
C THR A 41 4.52 -17.20 -12.21
N THR A 42 4.46 -18.31 -12.93
CA THR A 42 4.31 -18.35 -14.40
C THR A 42 3.09 -19.17 -14.79
N THR A 43 2.33 -18.67 -15.75
CA THR A 43 1.23 -19.40 -16.40
C THR A 43 1.57 -19.69 -17.87
N ASP A 44 1.00 -20.75 -18.43
CA ASP A 44 1.24 -21.17 -19.82
C ASP A 44 0.01 -21.04 -20.73
N ASP A 45 -1.17 -20.78 -20.15
CA ASP A 45 -2.41 -20.59 -20.88
C ASP A 45 -2.73 -19.10 -21.11
N SER A 46 -3.61 -18.81 -22.06
CA SER A 46 -4.06 -17.43 -22.31
C SER A 46 -4.99 -16.90 -21.23
N GLY A 47 -5.60 -17.79 -20.43
CA GLY A 47 -6.47 -17.46 -19.32
C GLY A 47 -5.72 -17.04 -18.07
N GLY A 48 -4.39 -17.19 -18.04
CA GLY A 48 -3.56 -16.89 -16.87
C GLY A 48 -3.99 -17.68 -15.64
N ARG A 49 -4.35 -18.95 -15.78
CA ARG A 49 -4.91 -19.79 -14.70
C ARG A 49 -4.11 -21.04 -14.42
N HIS A 50 -3.51 -21.65 -15.43
CA HIS A 50 -2.71 -22.85 -15.29
C HIS A 50 -1.29 -22.48 -14.88
N VAL A 51 -1.02 -22.64 -13.58
CA VAL A 51 0.26 -22.29 -12.95
C VAL A 51 1.28 -23.39 -13.19
N THR A 52 2.34 -23.09 -13.95
CA THR A 52 3.47 -24.02 -14.19
C THR A 52 4.64 -23.80 -13.24
N ARG A 53 4.74 -22.59 -12.68
CA ARG A 53 5.64 -22.23 -11.57
C ARG A 53 4.83 -21.38 -10.60
N GLY A 54 4.73 -21.76 -9.33
CA GLY A 54 3.94 -21.04 -8.34
C GLY A 54 4.80 -20.62 -7.15
N LEU A 55 5.03 -19.31 -6.99
CA LEU A 55 5.91 -18.75 -5.96
C LEU A 55 7.25 -19.50 -5.84
N GLN A 56 7.83 -19.88 -6.98
CA GLN A 56 9.04 -20.68 -7.03
C GLN A 56 10.28 -19.79 -6.92
N ALA A 57 11.13 -20.08 -5.92
CA ALA A 57 12.42 -19.43 -5.77
C ALA A 57 13.35 -19.71 -6.96
N GLN A 58 14.08 -18.69 -7.40
CA GLN A 58 15.08 -18.77 -8.45
C GLN A 58 16.48 -18.57 -7.86
N THR A 59 17.50 -18.82 -8.68
CA THR A 59 18.87 -18.42 -8.35
C THR A 59 18.90 -16.91 -8.03
N PRO A 60 19.40 -16.51 -6.84
CA PRO A 60 19.49 -15.11 -6.49
C PRO A 60 20.39 -14.34 -7.46
N ALA A 61 20.05 -13.07 -7.68
CA ALA A 61 20.95 -12.11 -8.32
C ALA A 61 21.75 -11.36 -7.25
N SER A 62 22.67 -10.51 -7.68
CA SER A 62 23.39 -9.60 -6.80
C SER A 62 23.43 -8.21 -7.39
N PHE A 63 23.31 -7.21 -6.54
CA PHE A 63 23.53 -5.83 -6.93
C PHE A 63 25.00 -5.63 -7.32
N GLY A 64 25.21 -4.98 -8.48
CA GLY A 64 26.49 -4.45 -8.92
C GLY A 64 26.46 -2.93 -8.90
N ALA A 65 27.63 -2.28 -8.89
CA ALA A 65 27.71 -0.83 -8.95
C ALA A 65 27.20 -0.29 -10.29
N GLY A 66 26.53 0.85 -10.25
CA GLY A 66 26.07 1.60 -11.42
C GLY A 66 24.56 1.76 -11.49
N ASN A 67 24.14 2.59 -12.45
CA ASN A 67 22.75 2.89 -12.75
C ASN A 67 22.48 2.73 -14.26
N GLY A 68 21.21 2.60 -14.63
CA GLY A 68 20.76 2.51 -16.01
C GLY A 68 21.16 1.21 -16.71
N GLY A 69 20.55 0.92 -17.86
CA GLY A 69 20.85 -0.29 -18.61
C GLY A 69 19.94 -0.48 -19.82
N SER A 70 20.18 -1.53 -20.58
CA SER A 70 19.27 -1.95 -21.64
C SER A 70 17.95 -2.49 -21.05
N GLY A 71 16.88 -2.43 -21.86
CA GLY A 71 15.55 -2.89 -21.45
C GLY A 71 14.81 -1.89 -20.56
N THR A 72 13.82 -2.40 -19.82
CA THR A 72 12.96 -1.60 -18.94
C THR A 72 13.73 -1.25 -17.66
N ASN A 73 13.91 0.04 -17.40
CA ASN A 73 14.58 0.53 -16.20
C ASN A 73 13.55 0.83 -15.12
N ILE A 74 13.67 0.16 -13.97
CA ILE A 74 12.84 0.38 -12.78
C ILE A 74 13.75 0.90 -11.68
N THR A 75 13.67 2.20 -11.38
CA THR A 75 14.41 2.79 -10.25
C THR A 75 13.54 2.76 -9.00
N VAL A 76 14.07 2.17 -7.92
CA VAL A 76 13.46 2.09 -6.59
C VAL A 76 14.17 3.09 -5.68
N ASP A 77 13.40 3.96 -5.02
CA ASP A 77 13.88 4.90 -4.01
C ASP A 77 13.17 4.66 -2.68
N GLU A 78 13.92 4.16 -1.70
CA GLU A 78 13.39 3.80 -0.38
C GLU A 78 13.15 5.00 0.55
N ASN A 79 13.66 6.17 0.17
CA ASN A 79 13.56 7.40 0.96
C ASN A 79 12.26 8.16 0.68
N THR A 80 11.68 7.98 -0.52
CA THR A 80 10.34 8.47 -0.84
C THR A 80 9.29 7.45 -0.44
N ARG A 81 8.52 7.75 0.61
CA ARG A 81 7.51 6.85 1.21
C ARG A 81 6.09 7.38 1.03
N TYR A 82 5.15 6.47 1.00
CA TYR A 82 3.71 6.74 0.88
C TYR A 82 2.96 6.07 2.04
N GLN A 83 1.76 5.51 1.79
CA GLN A 83 0.98 4.84 2.83
C GLN A 83 1.64 3.58 3.40
N THR A 84 1.20 3.20 4.59
CA THR A 84 1.55 1.92 5.21
C THR A 84 0.58 0.82 4.80
N PHE A 85 1.08 -0.39 4.58
CA PHE A 85 0.30 -1.58 4.30
C PHE A 85 -0.34 -2.10 5.58
N THR A 86 -1.66 -2.27 5.57
CA THR A 86 -2.40 -2.94 6.64
C THR A 86 -2.39 -4.45 6.44
N GLY A 87 -2.66 -4.92 5.22
CA GLY A 87 -2.64 -6.35 4.93
C GLY A 87 -3.34 -6.72 3.63
N GLY A 88 -3.18 -7.96 3.20
CA GLY A 88 -3.90 -8.52 2.06
C GLY A 88 -4.48 -9.89 2.39
N GLY A 89 -5.53 -10.28 1.66
CA GLY A 89 -6.15 -11.59 1.84
C GLY A 89 -7.48 -11.75 1.12
N ALA A 90 -8.40 -12.47 1.76
CA ALA A 90 -9.68 -12.85 1.19
C ALA A 90 -10.75 -13.03 2.28
N SER A 91 -11.99 -13.26 1.89
CA SER A 91 -13.13 -13.33 2.80
C SER A 91 -13.43 -14.77 3.23
N PHE A 92 -13.62 -14.99 4.54
CA PHE A 92 -14.36 -16.16 4.99
C PHE A 92 -15.85 -15.89 4.79
N THR A 93 -16.31 -16.04 3.55
CA THR A 93 -17.72 -16.17 3.24
C THR A 93 -18.29 -17.42 3.94
N ASP A 94 -19.62 -17.48 4.11
CA ASP A 94 -20.26 -18.67 4.67
C ASP A 94 -19.92 -19.93 3.86
N THR A 95 -19.91 -19.80 2.53
CA THR A 95 -19.45 -20.85 1.62
C THR A 95 -18.01 -21.29 1.90
N ALA A 96 -17.07 -20.34 1.97
CA ALA A 96 -15.67 -20.66 2.21
C ALA A 96 -15.46 -21.34 3.57
N ALA A 97 -16.10 -20.81 4.61
CA ALA A 97 -16.00 -21.35 5.96
C ALA A 97 -16.61 -22.75 6.08
N TRP A 98 -17.79 -22.96 5.48
CA TRP A 98 -18.43 -24.26 5.44
C TRP A 98 -17.58 -25.27 4.68
N LEU A 99 -17.06 -24.95 3.50
CA LEU A 99 -16.19 -25.87 2.75
C LEU A 99 -14.95 -26.27 3.55
N MET A 100 -14.30 -25.28 4.16
CA MET A 100 -13.08 -25.48 4.94
C MET A 100 -13.31 -26.27 6.23
N LYS A 101 -14.49 -26.17 6.86
CA LYS A 101 -14.75 -26.74 8.19
C LYS A 101 -16.08 -27.48 8.36
N GLY A 102 -17.20 -26.87 7.96
CA GLY A 102 -18.55 -27.38 8.25
C GLY A 102 -19.08 -28.48 7.32
N SER A 103 -18.51 -28.64 6.13
CA SER A 103 -18.99 -29.54 5.08
C SER A 103 -18.62 -31.02 5.32
N GLY A 104 -17.62 -31.25 6.17
CA GLY A 104 -17.00 -32.57 6.30
C GLY A 104 -16.05 -32.94 5.16
N ALA A 105 -15.83 -32.06 4.17
CA ALA A 105 -14.96 -32.35 3.04
C ALA A 105 -13.49 -32.49 3.45
N LEU A 106 -12.97 -31.54 4.22
CA LEU A 106 -11.58 -31.56 4.68
C LEU A 106 -11.44 -32.31 5.99
N SER A 107 -10.47 -33.23 6.04
CA SER A 107 -9.95 -33.75 7.30
C SER A 107 -9.37 -32.60 8.15
N GLN A 108 -9.29 -32.78 9.47
CA GLN A 108 -8.65 -31.78 10.33
C GLN A 108 -7.21 -31.49 9.91
N ALA A 109 -6.43 -32.53 9.56
CA ALA A 109 -5.05 -32.36 9.12
C ALA A 109 -4.97 -31.55 7.82
N THR A 110 -5.80 -31.85 6.82
CA THR A 110 -5.84 -31.11 5.55
C THR A 110 -6.24 -29.66 5.75
N ARG A 111 -7.25 -29.40 6.60
CA ARG A 111 -7.67 -28.04 6.95
C ARG A 111 -6.55 -27.28 7.64
N ASP A 112 -5.91 -27.87 8.64
CA ASP A 112 -4.84 -27.20 9.40
C ASP A 112 -3.62 -26.90 8.51
N GLU A 113 -3.25 -27.80 7.60
CA GLU A 113 -2.22 -27.55 6.58
C GLU A 113 -2.61 -26.41 5.63
N THR A 114 -3.86 -26.40 5.16
CA THR A 114 -4.36 -25.37 4.25
C THR A 114 -4.40 -24.00 4.94
N MET A 115 -4.90 -23.94 6.18
CA MET A 115 -4.88 -22.73 7.00
C MET A 115 -3.45 -22.24 7.24
N LYS A 116 -2.49 -23.14 7.49
CA LYS A 116 -1.07 -22.78 7.62
C LYS A 116 -0.52 -22.18 6.33
N LYS A 117 -0.79 -22.80 5.17
CA LYS A 117 -0.37 -22.30 3.85
C LYS A 117 -0.99 -20.95 3.50
N LEU A 118 -2.22 -20.67 3.94
CA LEU A 118 -2.86 -19.37 3.75
C LEU A 118 -2.32 -18.31 4.71
N PHE A 119 -2.37 -18.56 6.02
CA PHE A 119 -2.21 -17.50 7.03
C PHE A 119 -0.81 -17.41 7.64
N SER A 120 -0.03 -18.48 7.73
CA SER A 120 1.28 -18.41 8.38
C SER A 120 2.22 -17.48 7.60
N PRO A 121 2.83 -16.46 8.21
CA PRO A 121 3.78 -15.57 7.53
C PRO A 121 5.10 -16.27 7.18
N THR A 122 5.42 -17.37 7.85
CA THR A 122 6.67 -18.13 7.68
C THR A 122 6.48 -19.38 6.83
N GLU A 123 5.36 -20.08 7.01
CA GLU A 123 5.10 -21.38 6.38
C GLU A 123 4.09 -21.29 5.22
N GLY A 124 3.41 -20.15 5.08
CA GLY A 124 2.41 -19.89 4.06
C GLY A 124 2.66 -18.59 3.28
N ILE A 125 1.60 -18.09 2.64
CA ILE A 125 1.59 -16.78 1.97
C ILE A 125 1.31 -15.63 2.93
N GLY A 126 0.97 -15.89 4.20
CA GLY A 126 0.90 -14.85 5.22
C GLY A 126 -0.27 -13.88 5.07
N LEU A 127 -1.46 -14.37 4.69
CA LEU A 127 -2.66 -13.52 4.65
C LEU A 127 -2.83 -12.78 5.98
N SER A 128 -3.03 -11.47 5.89
CA SER A 128 -3.01 -10.52 7.01
C SER A 128 -4.26 -9.64 7.07
N PHE A 129 -5.23 -9.89 6.19
CA PHE A 129 -6.50 -9.18 6.14
C PHE A 129 -7.62 -10.14 5.73
N VAL A 130 -8.69 -10.21 6.53
CA VAL A 130 -9.91 -10.95 6.21
C VAL A 130 -11.11 -10.01 6.32
N ARG A 131 -12.01 -10.07 5.34
CA ARG A 131 -13.30 -9.38 5.39
C ARG A 131 -14.40 -10.42 5.44
N ASN A 132 -15.14 -10.50 6.53
CA ASN A 132 -16.16 -11.52 6.70
C ASN A 132 -17.56 -10.90 6.56
N PRO A 133 -18.50 -11.57 5.91
CA PRO A 133 -19.91 -11.20 6.00
C PRO A 133 -20.42 -11.17 7.44
N MET A 134 -21.21 -10.14 7.76
CA MET A 134 -22.11 -10.13 8.91
C MET A 134 -23.45 -10.71 8.45
N GLY A 135 -23.66 -11.99 8.68
CA GLY A 135 -24.78 -12.76 8.15
C GLY A 135 -24.50 -13.35 6.76
N GLY A 136 -25.55 -13.73 6.04
CA GLY A 136 -25.43 -14.31 4.71
C GLY A 136 -25.14 -13.28 3.62
N SER A 137 -24.16 -13.57 2.76
CA SER A 137 -23.90 -12.87 1.49
C SER A 137 -24.49 -13.65 0.29
N ASP A 138 -24.08 -13.31 -0.93
CA ASP A 138 -24.32 -14.15 -2.10
C ASP A 138 -23.55 -15.48 -2.07
N LEU A 139 -22.32 -15.47 -1.54
CA LEU A 139 -21.54 -16.69 -1.28
C LEU A 139 -21.87 -17.26 0.11
N ALA A 140 -23.13 -17.67 0.25
CA ALA A 140 -23.62 -18.40 1.39
C ALA A 140 -24.45 -19.61 0.96
N ARG A 141 -24.63 -20.56 1.89
CA ARG A 141 -25.51 -21.72 1.71
C ARG A 141 -26.98 -21.32 1.58
N PHE A 142 -27.39 -20.26 2.28
CA PHE A 142 -28.73 -19.69 2.30
C PHE A 142 -28.70 -18.26 2.86
N GLY A 143 -29.80 -17.53 2.76
CA GLY A 143 -29.92 -16.19 3.33
C GLY A 143 -30.23 -16.24 4.82
N TYR A 144 -29.44 -15.53 5.63
CA TYR A 144 -29.66 -15.41 7.07
C TYR A 144 -29.08 -14.11 7.61
N THR A 145 -29.54 -13.72 8.79
CA THR A 145 -28.94 -12.70 9.65
C THR A 145 -28.73 -13.28 11.05
N TYR A 146 -28.43 -12.43 12.02
CA TYR A 146 -28.28 -12.86 13.42
C TYR A 146 -29.56 -12.69 14.22
N ASP A 147 -30.64 -12.19 13.62
CA ASP A 147 -31.91 -11.90 14.32
C ASP A 147 -33.13 -12.16 13.41
N ASP A 148 -33.13 -13.31 12.72
CA ASP A 148 -34.21 -13.70 11.83
C ASP A 148 -35.43 -14.21 12.60
N LEU A 149 -36.62 -13.74 12.20
CA LEU A 149 -37.89 -14.06 12.82
C LEU A 149 -38.92 -14.51 11.78
N PRO A 150 -39.96 -15.27 12.18
CA PRO A 150 -41.10 -15.52 11.33
C PRO A 150 -41.73 -14.21 10.82
N ALA A 151 -42.25 -14.24 9.59
CA ALA A 151 -42.84 -13.06 8.96
C ALA A 151 -43.92 -12.41 9.85
N GLY A 152 -43.85 -11.09 9.98
CA GLY A 152 -44.76 -10.30 10.83
C GLY A 152 -44.31 -10.12 12.28
N GLN A 153 -43.25 -10.80 12.73
CA GLN A 153 -42.66 -10.57 14.05
C GLN A 153 -41.53 -9.54 14.00
N THR A 154 -41.27 -8.88 15.13
CA THR A 154 -40.19 -7.88 15.30
C THR A 154 -39.50 -8.11 16.63
N ASP A 155 -38.22 -7.76 16.74
CA ASP A 155 -37.47 -7.80 18.01
C ASP A 155 -36.65 -6.53 18.25
N PRO A 156 -37.30 -5.39 18.58
CA PRO A 156 -36.61 -4.12 18.77
C PRO A 156 -35.52 -4.14 19.87
N GLY A 157 -35.60 -5.09 20.81
CA GLY A 157 -34.61 -5.29 21.87
C GLY A 157 -33.49 -6.28 21.53
N LEU A 158 -33.54 -6.89 20.34
CA LEU A 158 -32.58 -7.90 19.86
C LEU A 158 -32.42 -9.07 20.85
N THR A 159 -33.50 -9.46 21.53
CA THR A 159 -33.54 -10.57 22.50
C THR A 159 -33.33 -11.96 21.88
N LYS A 160 -33.50 -12.08 20.57
CA LYS A 160 -33.29 -13.29 19.76
C LYS A 160 -31.96 -13.29 19.00
N PHE A 161 -31.19 -12.21 19.09
CA PHE A 161 -29.89 -12.08 18.45
C PHE A 161 -28.96 -13.26 18.81
N SER A 162 -28.36 -13.90 17.80
CA SER A 162 -27.43 -15.00 17.99
C SER A 162 -26.42 -15.15 16.86
N ILE A 163 -25.14 -15.27 17.22
CA ILE A 163 -24.05 -15.65 16.30
C ILE A 163 -23.85 -17.17 16.22
N ALA A 164 -24.84 -17.98 16.62
CA ALA A 164 -24.74 -19.43 16.67
C ALA A 164 -24.32 -20.07 15.33
N HIS A 165 -24.67 -19.42 14.21
CA HIS A 165 -24.25 -19.83 12.88
C HIS A 165 -22.72 -19.68 12.71
N ASP A 166 -22.18 -18.48 12.93
CA ASP A 166 -20.73 -18.19 12.83
C ASP A 166 -19.88 -19.08 13.76
N LEU A 167 -20.41 -19.49 14.92
CA LEU A 167 -19.72 -20.35 15.87
C LEU A 167 -19.40 -21.74 15.29
N GLN A 168 -20.09 -22.16 14.22
CA GLN A 168 -19.87 -23.46 13.59
C GLN A 168 -18.60 -23.46 12.74
N ASP A 169 -18.35 -22.41 11.96
CA ASP A 169 -17.30 -22.40 10.95
C ASP A 169 -16.54 -21.06 10.80
N VAL A 170 -17.23 -19.94 10.51
CA VAL A 170 -16.60 -18.64 10.21
C VAL A 170 -15.72 -18.14 11.37
N LEU A 171 -16.25 -18.11 12.59
CA LEU A 171 -15.54 -17.58 13.75
C LEU A 171 -14.37 -18.50 14.16
N PRO A 172 -14.52 -19.83 14.30
CA PRO A 172 -13.40 -20.71 14.58
C PRO A 172 -12.25 -20.63 13.57
N LEU A 173 -12.56 -20.51 12.28
CA LEU A 173 -11.55 -20.35 11.23
C LEU A 173 -10.85 -19.00 11.32
N THR A 174 -11.59 -17.92 11.57
CA THR A 174 -11.00 -16.59 11.77
C THR A 174 -10.11 -16.56 13.02
N LYS A 175 -10.53 -17.25 14.10
CA LYS A 175 -9.72 -17.42 15.32
C LYS A 175 -8.42 -18.18 15.03
N GLN A 176 -8.48 -19.26 14.27
CA GLN A 176 -7.29 -20.02 13.83
C GLN A 176 -6.38 -19.16 12.94
N ALA A 177 -6.94 -18.39 12.01
CA ALA A 177 -6.19 -17.46 11.17
C ALA A 177 -5.41 -16.43 12.01
N ARG A 178 -6.01 -15.86 13.06
CA ARG A 178 -5.32 -14.95 13.99
C ARG A 178 -4.23 -15.62 14.82
N GLN A 179 -4.40 -16.88 15.18
CA GLN A 179 -3.36 -17.64 15.88
C GLN A 179 -2.16 -17.89 14.98
N LEU A 180 -2.39 -18.15 13.69
CA LEU A 180 -1.34 -18.35 12.68
C LEU A 180 -0.68 -17.03 12.27
N ASN A 181 -1.44 -15.93 12.26
CA ASN A 181 -0.96 -14.59 11.98
C ASN A 181 -1.52 -13.57 12.98
N PRO A 182 -0.78 -13.27 14.07
CA PRO A 182 -1.23 -12.31 15.08
C PRO A 182 -1.42 -10.88 14.56
N ALA A 183 -0.86 -10.55 13.39
CA ALA A 183 -1.04 -9.24 12.74
C ALA A 183 -2.29 -9.19 11.83
N LEU A 184 -3.10 -10.25 11.79
CA LEU A 184 -4.32 -10.31 10.98
C LEU A 184 -5.32 -9.23 11.39
N THR A 185 -5.71 -8.41 10.42
CA THR A 185 -6.83 -7.46 10.53
C THR A 185 -8.14 -8.16 10.13
N THR A 186 -9.17 -8.01 10.95
CA THR A 186 -10.52 -8.55 10.71
C THR A 186 -11.49 -7.42 10.39
N VAL A 187 -12.17 -7.52 9.25
CA VAL A 187 -13.21 -6.60 8.80
C VAL A 187 -14.54 -7.33 8.73
N ALA A 188 -15.64 -6.66 9.05
CA ALA A 188 -16.97 -7.24 8.91
C ALA A 188 -17.96 -6.27 8.22
N SER A 189 -18.79 -6.80 7.34
CA SER A 189 -19.73 -5.99 6.54
C SER A 189 -21.06 -6.73 6.38
N PRO A 190 -22.22 -6.12 6.66
CA PRO A 190 -23.50 -6.76 6.38
C PRO A 190 -23.90 -6.60 4.91
N TRP A 191 -24.49 -7.65 4.35
CA TRP A 191 -25.20 -7.59 3.07
C TRP A 191 -26.62 -7.08 3.26
N THR A 192 -27.25 -7.36 4.39
CA THR A 192 -28.60 -6.90 4.71
C THR A 192 -28.81 -6.78 6.21
N ALA A 193 -29.76 -5.94 6.62
CA ALA A 193 -30.37 -6.03 7.95
C ALA A 193 -31.36 -7.22 8.03
N PRO A 194 -31.75 -7.65 9.25
CA PRO A 194 -32.87 -8.56 9.45
C PRO A 194 -34.12 -8.12 8.69
N ALA A 195 -34.84 -9.09 8.11
CA ALA A 195 -35.97 -8.82 7.22
C ALA A 195 -37.04 -7.93 7.85
N TRP A 196 -37.31 -8.11 9.14
CA TRP A 196 -38.32 -7.34 9.89
C TRP A 196 -37.96 -5.85 10.04
N MET A 197 -36.66 -5.51 9.96
CA MET A 197 -36.19 -4.13 10.01
C MET A 197 -36.40 -3.36 8.71
N LYS A 198 -36.73 -4.07 7.61
CA LYS A 198 -36.80 -3.53 6.25
C LYS A 198 -38.23 -3.34 5.79
N ASP A 199 -38.44 -2.38 4.89
CA ASP A 199 -39.76 -2.09 4.30
C ASP A 199 -40.32 -3.25 3.46
N SER A 200 -39.44 -4.01 2.81
CA SER A 200 -39.78 -5.18 2.01
C SER A 200 -40.20 -6.39 2.84
N GLY A 201 -39.82 -6.44 4.13
CA GLY A 201 -39.97 -7.64 4.94
C GLY A 201 -39.13 -8.83 4.45
N GLN A 202 -38.10 -8.59 3.63
CA GLN A 202 -37.28 -9.62 2.98
C GLN A 202 -35.79 -9.35 3.16
N LEU A 203 -34.97 -10.41 3.08
CA LEU A 203 -33.51 -10.29 3.09
C LEU A 203 -32.95 -9.75 1.76
N ASN A 204 -33.64 -9.98 0.65
CA ASN A 204 -33.26 -9.49 -0.68
C ASN A 204 -33.93 -8.13 -0.94
N GLY A 205 -33.12 -7.09 -1.18
CA GLY A 205 -33.56 -5.74 -1.52
C GLY A 205 -34.38 -5.05 -0.42
N GLY A 206 -34.95 -3.89 -0.74
CA GLY A 206 -35.67 -3.06 0.23
C GLY A 206 -34.75 -2.18 1.08
N TRP A 207 -35.37 -1.28 1.83
CA TRP A 207 -34.74 -0.20 2.57
C TRP A 207 -34.83 -0.45 4.07
N LEU A 208 -33.78 -0.09 4.80
CA LEU A 208 -33.87 -0.05 6.25
C LEU A 208 -34.91 1.00 6.67
N LYS A 209 -35.89 0.60 7.47
CA LYS A 209 -36.89 1.54 8.01
C LYS A 209 -36.21 2.52 8.96
N ALA A 210 -36.53 3.80 8.85
CA ALA A 210 -35.91 4.85 9.65
C ALA A 210 -36.08 4.62 11.16
N GLU A 211 -37.23 4.10 11.59
CA GLU A 211 -37.49 3.75 12.99
C GLU A 211 -36.55 2.66 13.55
N ASN A 212 -35.90 1.88 12.69
CA ASN A 212 -34.99 0.81 13.08
C ASN A 212 -33.51 1.20 13.02
N TYR A 213 -33.16 2.45 12.68
CA TYR A 213 -31.75 2.86 12.58
C TYR A 213 -31.00 2.66 13.91
N GLY A 214 -31.61 3.09 15.02
CA GLY A 214 -31.03 2.90 16.35
C GLY A 214 -30.84 1.42 16.70
N THR A 215 -31.86 0.59 16.47
CA THR A 215 -31.80 -0.85 16.72
C THR A 215 -30.78 -1.55 15.82
N TYR A 216 -30.65 -1.13 14.56
CA TYR A 216 -29.66 -1.70 13.65
C TYR A 216 -28.24 -1.37 14.06
N ALA A 217 -27.98 -0.17 14.59
CA ALA A 217 -26.67 0.12 15.19
C ALA A 217 -26.42 -0.69 16.48
N ASP A 218 -27.45 -1.00 17.28
CA ASP A 218 -27.32 -1.94 18.40
C ASP A 218 -27.03 -3.37 17.94
N TYR A 219 -27.52 -3.78 16.77
CA TYR A 219 -27.19 -5.06 16.14
C TYR A 219 -25.69 -5.17 15.81
N PHE A 220 -25.08 -4.09 15.29
CA PHE A 220 -23.62 -4.02 15.13
C PHE A 220 -22.89 -4.16 16.48
N VAL A 221 -23.33 -3.44 17.52
CA VAL A 221 -22.73 -3.51 18.86
C VAL A 221 -22.78 -4.94 19.41
N LYS A 222 -23.94 -5.62 19.32
CA LYS A 222 -24.09 -7.02 19.77
C LYS A 222 -23.18 -7.97 19.01
N TYR A 223 -23.07 -7.83 17.68
CA TYR A 223 -22.16 -8.63 16.87
C TYR A 223 -20.70 -8.45 17.32
N LEU A 224 -20.25 -7.19 17.44
CA LEU A 224 -18.87 -6.87 17.79
C LEU A 224 -18.51 -7.33 19.21
N GLN A 225 -19.44 -7.20 20.16
CA GLN A 225 -19.28 -7.74 21.51
C GLN A 225 -19.22 -9.27 21.51
N ALA A 226 -20.14 -9.93 20.82
CA ALA A 226 -20.16 -11.40 20.77
C ALA A 226 -18.88 -11.98 20.14
N TRP A 227 -18.38 -11.39 19.06
CA TRP A 227 -17.11 -11.79 18.44
C TRP A 227 -15.90 -11.51 19.33
N LYS A 228 -15.88 -10.35 20.00
CA LYS A 228 -14.85 -10.01 21.00
C LYS A 228 -14.84 -11.00 22.17
N ASP A 229 -16.00 -11.42 22.67
CA ASP A 229 -16.14 -12.39 23.77
C ASP A 229 -15.62 -13.79 23.39
N GLN A 230 -15.59 -14.12 22.09
CA GLN A 230 -14.93 -15.33 21.60
C GLN A 230 -13.42 -15.17 21.39
N GLY A 231 -12.86 -13.99 21.70
CA GLY A 231 -11.45 -13.66 21.54
C GLY A 231 -11.06 -13.24 20.13
N VAL A 232 -12.02 -12.82 19.29
CA VAL A 232 -11.80 -12.36 17.91
C VAL A 232 -12.39 -10.96 17.75
N PRO A 233 -11.78 -9.90 18.32
CA PRO A 233 -12.24 -8.54 18.07
C PRO A 233 -12.17 -8.19 16.58
N VAL A 234 -13.21 -7.54 16.08
CA VAL A 234 -13.28 -7.03 14.71
C VAL A 234 -12.71 -5.61 14.67
N ASP A 235 -11.75 -5.38 13.78
CA ASP A 235 -11.00 -4.13 13.70
C ASP A 235 -11.76 -3.05 12.92
N TYR A 236 -12.41 -3.45 11.82
CA TYR A 236 -13.19 -2.55 10.97
C TYR A 236 -14.57 -3.11 10.65
N VAL A 237 -15.54 -2.21 10.46
CA VAL A 237 -16.82 -2.53 9.84
C VAL A 237 -17.16 -1.57 8.72
N THR A 238 -17.99 -1.98 7.78
CA THR A 238 -18.68 -1.07 6.86
C THR A 238 -20.17 -1.08 7.21
N ALA A 239 -20.87 0.03 6.97
CA ALA A 239 -22.29 0.13 7.32
C ALA A 239 -23.19 -0.78 6.45
N GLN A 240 -22.74 -1.06 5.22
CA GLN A 240 -23.45 -1.86 4.23
C GLN A 240 -22.48 -2.25 3.12
N ASN A 241 -22.49 -3.51 2.68
CA ASN A 241 -21.86 -3.93 1.43
C ASN A 241 -22.62 -3.34 0.22
N GLU A 242 -21.92 -2.66 -0.68
CA GLU A 242 -22.44 -2.17 -1.97
C GLU A 242 -23.86 -1.57 -1.91
N PRO A 243 -24.05 -0.41 -1.25
CA PRO A 243 -25.37 0.14 -0.98
C PRO A 243 -26.15 0.39 -2.28
N THR A 244 -27.31 -0.25 -2.43
CA THR A 244 -28.19 -0.29 -3.65
C THR A 244 -27.88 -1.33 -4.72
N CYS A 245 -26.79 -2.07 -4.58
CA CYS A 245 -26.70 -3.42 -5.15
C CYS A 245 -27.53 -4.36 -4.24
N CYS A 246 -28.08 -5.50 -4.63
CA CYS A 246 -28.30 -6.18 -5.90
C CYS A 246 -29.63 -6.93 -5.74
N SER A 247 -30.22 -7.45 -6.81
CA SER A 247 -31.38 -8.34 -6.71
C SER A 247 -30.96 -9.81 -6.73
N GLY A 248 -31.59 -10.63 -5.89
CA GLY A 248 -31.55 -12.10 -5.99
C GLY A 248 -30.78 -12.82 -4.90
N TYR A 249 -30.24 -12.08 -3.93
CA TYR A 249 -29.52 -12.58 -2.76
C TYR A 249 -29.64 -11.55 -1.62
N PRO A 250 -29.15 -11.82 -0.39
CA PRO A 250 -29.22 -10.86 0.70
C PRO A 250 -28.63 -9.51 0.30
N SER A 251 -29.41 -8.44 0.39
CA SER A 251 -29.02 -7.10 -0.03
C SER A 251 -29.91 -6.04 0.62
N MET A 252 -29.42 -4.80 0.75
CA MET A 252 -30.20 -3.70 1.31
C MET A 252 -29.83 -2.37 0.67
N SER A 253 -30.86 -1.61 0.30
CA SER A 253 -30.73 -0.31 -0.34
C SER A 253 -30.55 0.82 0.68
N TRP A 254 -29.74 1.79 0.30
CA TRP A 254 -29.56 3.07 0.99
C TRP A 254 -29.53 4.20 -0.02
N ASN A 255 -29.75 5.43 0.41
CA ASN A 255 -29.31 6.60 -0.34
C ASN A 255 -28.10 7.18 0.40
N GLY A 256 -27.24 7.93 -0.29
CA GLY A 256 -26.00 8.46 0.30
C GLY A 256 -26.24 9.28 1.56
N SER A 257 -27.27 10.13 1.58
CA SER A 257 -27.62 10.94 2.75
C SER A 257 -28.07 10.11 3.95
N GLY A 258 -28.82 9.03 3.72
CA GLY A 258 -29.31 8.13 4.76
C GLY A 258 -28.16 7.30 5.34
N LEU A 259 -27.26 6.82 4.49
CA LEU A 259 -26.07 6.08 4.93
C LEU A 259 -25.13 6.98 5.75
N ALA A 260 -24.94 8.24 5.31
CA ALA A 260 -24.19 9.23 6.07
C ALA A 260 -24.85 9.56 7.41
N TYR A 261 -26.17 9.74 7.43
CA TYR A 261 -26.92 9.98 8.67
C TYR A 261 -26.79 8.80 9.63
N PHE A 262 -26.99 7.56 9.17
CA PHE A 262 -26.86 6.36 9.99
C PHE A 262 -25.44 6.23 10.55
N THR A 263 -24.42 6.41 9.70
CA THR A 263 -23.02 6.36 10.12
C THR A 263 -22.74 7.38 11.21
N LYS A 264 -23.10 8.66 10.98
CA LYS A 264 -22.80 9.78 11.87
C LYS A 264 -23.60 9.76 13.17
N SER A 265 -24.91 9.54 13.08
CA SER A 265 -25.85 9.81 14.17
C SER A 265 -26.15 8.57 15.00
N GLU A 266 -25.95 7.37 14.44
CA GLU A 266 -26.36 6.11 15.08
C GLU A 266 -25.15 5.23 15.34
N LEU A 267 -24.45 4.80 14.29
CA LEU A 267 -23.40 3.78 14.40
C LEU A 267 -22.19 4.28 15.17
N LEU A 268 -21.58 5.41 14.74
CA LEU A 268 -20.38 5.94 15.38
C LEU A 268 -20.57 6.22 16.89
N PRO A 269 -21.64 6.91 17.33
CA PRO A 269 -21.88 7.15 18.76
C PRO A 269 -22.15 5.87 19.56
N LYS A 270 -22.88 4.89 19.00
CA LYS A 270 -23.16 3.62 19.69
C LYS A 270 -21.90 2.77 19.86
N LEU A 271 -21.00 2.72 18.87
CA LEU A 271 -19.70 2.04 19.03
C LEU A 271 -18.87 2.72 20.13
N GLN A 272 -18.80 4.05 20.13
CA GLN A 272 -18.08 4.80 21.16
C GLN A 272 -18.69 4.59 22.55
N GLY A 273 -20.01 4.68 22.68
CA GLY A 273 -20.74 4.48 23.94
C GLY A 273 -20.61 3.07 24.49
N ALA A 274 -20.48 2.06 23.63
CA ALA A 274 -20.21 0.67 24.01
C ALA A 274 -18.73 0.39 24.35
N GLY A 275 -17.84 1.39 24.24
CA GLY A 275 -16.40 1.23 24.48
C GLY A 275 -15.70 0.33 23.47
N LEU A 276 -16.25 0.20 22.26
CA LEU A 276 -15.68 -0.60 21.18
C LEU A 276 -14.63 0.23 20.43
N THR A 277 -13.48 -0.36 20.13
CA THR A 277 -12.39 0.28 19.39
C THR A 277 -12.50 0.13 17.87
N THR A 278 -13.43 -0.73 17.42
CA THR A 278 -13.73 -0.98 16.01
C THR A 278 -13.96 0.32 15.26
N LYS A 279 -13.41 0.40 14.05
CA LYS A 279 -13.57 1.57 13.18
C LYS A 279 -14.60 1.33 12.09
N VAL A 280 -15.30 2.38 11.67
CA VAL A 280 -16.23 2.34 10.55
C VAL A 280 -15.54 2.87 9.30
N LEU A 281 -15.57 2.10 8.23
CA LEU A 281 -15.16 2.51 6.88
C LEU A 281 -16.41 2.96 6.11
N ALA A 282 -16.31 4.10 5.44
CA ALA A 282 -17.34 4.57 4.52
C ALA A 282 -17.31 3.79 3.19
N HIS A 283 -18.39 3.91 2.41
CA HIS A 283 -18.52 3.45 1.02
C HIS A 283 -18.74 1.95 0.83
N ASP A 284 -17.66 1.16 0.77
CA ASP A 284 -17.66 -0.29 0.50
C ASP A 284 -18.30 -0.64 -0.85
N TRP A 285 -17.91 0.11 -1.89
CA TRP A 285 -18.37 -0.09 -3.26
C TRP A 285 -17.39 0.46 -4.31
N ASN A 286 -17.81 0.53 -5.57
CA ASN A 286 -16.98 0.86 -6.73
C ASN A 286 -16.60 2.34 -6.83
N TRP A 287 -15.55 2.68 -7.57
CA TRP A 287 -15.06 4.07 -7.66
C TRP A 287 -16.05 5.05 -8.29
N ASP A 288 -16.83 4.59 -9.27
CA ASP A 288 -17.87 5.37 -9.97
C ASP A 288 -19.08 5.72 -9.11
N THR A 289 -19.21 5.11 -7.94
CA THR A 289 -20.32 5.36 -7.00
C THR A 289 -19.95 6.29 -5.85
N TYR A 290 -18.67 6.71 -5.75
CA TYR A 290 -18.16 7.55 -4.66
C TYR A 290 -19.00 8.80 -4.41
N ASP A 291 -19.28 9.57 -5.47
CA ASP A 291 -19.94 10.87 -5.35
C ASP A 291 -21.35 10.74 -4.77
N ALA A 292 -22.03 9.61 -5.03
CA ALA A 292 -23.38 9.36 -4.56
C ALA A 292 -23.45 8.76 -3.14
N TYR A 293 -22.48 7.93 -2.74
CA TYR A 293 -22.60 7.12 -1.50
C TYR A 293 -21.52 7.37 -0.45
N ALA A 294 -20.32 7.78 -0.85
CA ALA A 294 -19.22 8.03 0.06
C ALA A 294 -19.07 9.51 0.41
N ALA A 295 -19.16 10.38 -0.60
CA ALA A 295 -18.91 11.81 -0.43
C ALA A 295 -19.75 12.44 0.70
N PRO A 296 -21.06 12.14 0.86
CA PRO A 296 -21.85 12.68 1.97
C PRO A 296 -21.30 12.33 3.37
N THR A 297 -20.67 11.17 3.52
CA THR A 297 -20.07 10.71 4.78
C THR A 297 -18.65 11.26 4.95
N VAL A 298 -17.84 11.19 3.91
CA VAL A 298 -16.41 11.55 3.94
C VAL A 298 -16.18 13.06 3.97
N ASP A 299 -17.04 13.85 3.33
CA ASP A 299 -16.92 15.31 3.32
C ASP A 299 -17.24 15.93 4.69
N ASP A 300 -17.95 15.20 5.56
CA ASP A 300 -18.25 15.65 6.92
C ASP A 300 -17.02 15.53 7.84
N ALA A 301 -16.47 16.68 8.22
CA ALA A 301 -15.31 16.75 9.11
C ALA A 301 -15.59 16.16 10.50
N ALA A 302 -16.84 16.22 10.99
CA ALA A 302 -17.20 15.63 12.27
C ALA A 302 -17.10 14.10 12.22
N VAL A 303 -17.53 13.49 11.10
CA VAL A 303 -17.35 12.06 10.86
C VAL A 303 -15.86 11.72 10.78
N ARG A 304 -15.08 12.43 9.96
CA ARG A 304 -13.64 12.17 9.81
C ARG A 304 -12.85 12.31 11.11
N SER A 305 -13.27 13.20 12.01
CA SER A 305 -12.61 13.42 13.31
C SER A 305 -13.09 12.46 14.42
N HIS A 306 -14.13 11.67 14.17
CA HIS A 306 -14.70 10.78 15.18
C HIS A 306 -13.73 9.62 15.50
N PRO A 307 -13.52 9.26 16.79
CA PRO A 307 -12.56 8.24 17.17
C PRO A 307 -12.86 6.87 16.55
N ASN A 308 -14.12 6.52 16.32
CA ASN A 308 -14.51 5.27 15.65
C ASN A 308 -14.59 5.36 14.12
N PHE A 309 -14.19 6.45 13.47
CA PHE A 309 -14.12 6.49 12.00
C PHE A 309 -12.73 6.03 11.52
N GLY A 310 -12.69 5.18 10.49
CA GLY A 310 -11.47 4.47 10.08
C GLY A 310 -10.96 4.77 8.68
N GLY A 311 -11.77 5.40 7.81
CA GLY A 311 -11.40 5.62 6.43
C GLY A 311 -12.51 5.28 5.44
N ILE A 312 -12.10 4.86 4.25
CA ILE A 312 -12.97 4.49 3.14
C ILE A 312 -12.61 3.10 2.58
N ALA A 313 -13.64 2.33 2.22
CA ALA A 313 -13.54 1.01 1.60
C ALA A 313 -13.92 1.07 0.11
N TRP A 314 -13.19 0.35 -0.73
CA TRP A 314 -13.34 0.34 -2.18
C TRP A 314 -13.44 -1.07 -2.76
N HIS A 315 -14.31 -1.23 -3.74
CA HIS A 315 -14.40 -2.39 -4.61
C HIS A 315 -13.80 -2.09 -5.99
N GLY A 316 -13.37 -3.15 -6.68
CA GLY A 316 -12.63 -3.06 -7.95
C GLY A 316 -13.45 -3.36 -9.21
N TYR A 317 -14.78 -3.42 -9.14
CA TYR A 317 -15.61 -3.93 -10.24
C TYR A 317 -16.02 -2.88 -11.27
N GLY A 318 -15.87 -1.59 -10.96
CA GLY A 318 -16.34 -0.51 -11.82
C GLY A 318 -15.72 0.85 -11.49
N GLY A 319 -15.73 1.73 -12.50
CA GLY A 319 -15.17 3.08 -12.39
C GLY A 319 -13.67 3.19 -12.63
N ASP A 320 -13.11 4.35 -12.28
CA ASP A 320 -11.71 4.70 -12.49
C ASP A 320 -10.98 4.82 -11.14
N ILE A 321 -9.94 4.02 -10.97
CA ILE A 321 -9.07 4.00 -9.80
C ILE A 321 -8.45 5.36 -9.46
N ALA A 322 -8.28 6.26 -10.44
CA ALA A 322 -7.79 7.61 -10.20
C ALA A 322 -8.65 8.38 -9.19
N LYS A 323 -9.93 8.01 -9.02
CA LYS A 323 -10.81 8.56 -7.98
C LYS A 323 -10.22 8.34 -6.58
N GLN A 324 -9.55 7.22 -6.31
CA GLN A 324 -8.94 6.95 -5.01
C GLN A 324 -7.82 7.95 -4.69
N THR A 325 -6.95 8.25 -5.66
CA THR A 325 -5.92 9.28 -5.52
C THR A 325 -6.54 10.66 -5.37
N ALA A 326 -7.58 11.01 -6.15
CA ALA A 326 -8.26 12.30 -5.99
C ALA A 326 -8.89 12.49 -4.59
N VAL A 327 -9.43 11.41 -4.00
CA VAL A 327 -9.95 11.43 -2.63
C VAL A 327 -8.82 11.56 -1.60
N HIS A 328 -7.70 10.87 -1.79
CA HIS A 328 -6.52 11.05 -0.96
C HIS A 328 -5.98 12.49 -1.02
N ASP A 329 -5.86 13.08 -2.21
CA ASP A 329 -5.37 14.44 -2.38
C ASP A 329 -6.29 15.47 -1.71
N LYS A 330 -7.62 15.23 -1.74
CA LYS A 330 -8.62 16.03 -1.02
C LYS A 330 -8.53 15.83 0.51
N TYR A 331 -8.25 14.59 0.95
CA TYR A 331 -8.21 14.19 2.36
C TYR A 331 -6.97 13.33 2.69
N PRO A 332 -5.76 13.92 2.81
CA PRO A 332 -4.51 13.13 2.91
C PRO A 332 -4.40 12.23 4.14
N GLY A 333 -5.17 12.52 5.21
CA GLY A 333 -5.25 11.69 6.41
C GLY A 333 -6.33 10.60 6.36
N LEU A 334 -7.07 10.47 5.26
CA LEU A 334 -8.09 9.45 5.09
C LEU A 334 -7.45 8.16 4.58
N ASP A 335 -7.47 7.12 5.40
CA ASP A 335 -7.03 5.79 5.00
C ASP A 335 -7.99 5.19 3.96
N ALA A 336 -7.43 4.54 2.94
CA ALA A 336 -8.18 3.86 1.89
C ALA A 336 -7.89 2.35 1.91
N PHE A 337 -8.93 1.54 1.87
CA PHE A 337 -8.85 0.09 1.90
C PHE A 337 -9.49 -0.48 0.66
N GLN A 338 -8.81 -1.39 -0.03
CA GLN A 338 -9.49 -2.22 -1.02
C GLN A 338 -10.02 -3.46 -0.30
N THR A 339 -11.34 -3.59 -0.28
CA THR A 339 -12.06 -4.54 0.56
C THR A 339 -12.66 -5.71 -0.22
N GLU A 340 -12.83 -5.58 -1.54
CA GLU A 340 -13.37 -6.67 -2.36
C GLU A 340 -13.04 -6.57 -3.86
N HIS A 341 -12.48 -7.64 -4.42
CA HIS A 341 -12.53 -7.91 -5.85
C HIS A 341 -12.47 -9.42 -6.10
N SER A 342 -13.48 -9.99 -6.74
CA SER A 342 -13.52 -11.40 -7.13
C SER A 342 -12.63 -11.74 -8.34
N GLY A 343 -11.99 -12.90 -8.33
CA GLY A 343 -11.64 -13.59 -9.57
C GLY A 343 -12.85 -14.35 -10.13
N GLY A 344 -12.75 -14.86 -11.36
CA GLY A 344 -13.82 -15.67 -11.95
C GLY A 344 -13.75 -15.85 -13.45
N THR A 345 -14.69 -16.61 -14.01
CA THR A 345 -14.62 -17.08 -15.41
C THR A 345 -14.76 -15.99 -16.47
N TRP A 346 -15.31 -14.83 -16.11
CA TRP A 346 -15.47 -13.69 -17.02
C TRP A 346 -14.15 -12.94 -17.27
N ILE A 347 -13.13 -13.17 -16.44
CA ILE A 347 -11.83 -12.51 -16.56
C ILE A 347 -11.00 -13.20 -17.63
N ALA A 348 -10.60 -12.45 -18.65
CA ALA A 348 -9.86 -13.00 -19.79
C ALA A 348 -8.49 -13.58 -19.39
N ASP A 349 -7.74 -12.87 -18.52
CA ASP A 349 -6.44 -13.30 -17.98
C ASP A 349 -6.43 -13.00 -16.46
N GLN A 350 -6.60 -14.04 -15.65
CA GLN A 350 -6.76 -13.90 -14.20
C GLN A 350 -5.46 -13.45 -13.53
N GLN A 351 -4.31 -13.99 -13.95
CA GLN A 351 -3.01 -13.57 -13.42
C GLN A 351 -2.77 -12.08 -13.69
N ARG A 352 -3.06 -11.62 -14.92
CA ARG A 352 -2.91 -10.21 -15.27
C ARG A 352 -3.79 -9.32 -14.40
N GLU A 353 -5.06 -9.67 -14.28
CA GLU A 353 -6.03 -8.92 -13.49
C GLU A 353 -5.56 -8.79 -12.03
N ASP A 354 -5.16 -9.89 -11.39
CA ASP A 354 -4.69 -9.89 -10.01
C ASP A 354 -3.45 -9.01 -9.80
N MET A 355 -2.47 -9.13 -10.71
CA MET A 355 -1.22 -8.36 -10.57
C MET A 355 -1.45 -6.87 -10.78
N LEU A 356 -2.27 -6.50 -11.76
CA LEU A 356 -2.63 -5.09 -11.96
C LEU A 356 -3.43 -4.55 -10.78
N ASN A 357 -4.37 -5.32 -10.23
CA ASN A 357 -5.12 -4.94 -9.04
C ASN A 357 -4.18 -4.71 -7.83
N ILE A 358 -3.25 -5.64 -7.55
CA ILE A 358 -2.25 -5.44 -6.49
C ILE A 358 -1.43 -4.17 -6.70
N ILE A 359 -0.95 -3.94 -7.92
CA ILE A 359 -0.06 -2.82 -8.25
C ILE A 359 -0.84 -1.51 -8.22
N ASP A 360 -1.95 -1.42 -8.93
CA ASP A 360 -2.68 -0.19 -9.15
C ASP A 360 -3.38 0.27 -7.87
N TYR A 361 -4.02 -0.63 -7.12
CA TYR A 361 -4.69 -0.28 -5.85
C TYR A 361 -3.71 0.35 -4.89
N THR A 362 -2.55 -0.29 -4.74
CA THR A 362 -1.54 0.18 -3.80
C THR A 362 -0.74 1.37 -4.31
N ARG A 363 -0.60 1.56 -5.63
CA ARG A 363 -0.06 2.82 -6.18
C ARG A 363 -1.03 3.99 -6.05
N ASN A 364 -2.32 3.72 -5.87
CA ASN A 364 -3.37 4.70 -5.60
C ASN A 364 -3.79 4.71 -4.13
N TRP A 365 -2.84 4.59 -3.21
CA TRP A 365 -3.03 4.76 -1.76
C TRP A 365 -3.78 3.67 -1.00
N ALA A 366 -4.15 2.54 -1.62
CA ALA A 366 -4.78 1.45 -0.88
C ALA A 366 -3.81 0.87 0.16
N LYS A 367 -4.30 0.65 1.37
CA LYS A 367 -3.60 0.00 2.48
C LYS A 367 -3.90 -1.49 2.54
N SER A 368 -4.89 -1.96 1.79
CA SER A 368 -5.23 -3.37 1.66
C SER A 368 -5.54 -3.78 0.23
N VAL A 369 -5.46 -5.10 -0.02
CA VAL A 369 -5.95 -5.75 -1.23
C VAL A 369 -6.67 -7.02 -0.79
N THR A 370 -7.98 -7.11 -1.05
CA THR A 370 -8.80 -8.22 -0.55
C THR A 370 -9.59 -8.85 -1.68
N LYS A 371 -9.32 -10.14 -1.93
CA LYS A 371 -10.12 -10.96 -2.82
C LYS A 371 -11.46 -11.29 -2.18
N TRP A 372 -12.45 -11.59 -3.01
CA TRP A 372 -13.78 -11.93 -2.48
C TRP A 372 -13.75 -13.27 -1.74
N SER A 373 -14.03 -14.41 -2.38
CA SER A 373 -14.01 -15.68 -1.64
C SER A 373 -12.61 -16.19 -1.35
N LEU A 374 -12.38 -16.66 -0.12
CA LEU A 374 -11.18 -17.44 0.19
C LEU A 374 -11.23 -18.83 -0.43
N ALA A 375 -12.40 -19.48 -0.40
CA ALA A 375 -12.59 -20.83 -0.94
C ALA A 375 -13.94 -20.96 -1.65
N VAL A 376 -13.95 -21.76 -2.72
CA VAL A 376 -15.16 -22.29 -3.38
C VAL A 376 -14.94 -23.76 -3.67
N ASP A 377 -15.99 -24.50 -4.03
CA ASP A 377 -15.84 -25.88 -4.51
C ASP A 377 -15.49 -25.94 -6.00
N GLN A 378 -15.27 -27.14 -6.52
CA GLN A 378 -14.95 -27.37 -7.94
C GLN A 378 -16.04 -26.90 -8.91
N ASN A 379 -17.24 -26.60 -8.42
CA ASN A 379 -18.37 -26.05 -9.17
C ASN A 379 -18.64 -24.57 -8.85
N ARG A 380 -17.73 -23.90 -8.14
CA ARG A 380 -17.83 -22.48 -7.71
C ARG A 380 -18.98 -22.19 -6.75
N GLY A 381 -19.35 -23.17 -5.93
CA GLY A 381 -20.41 -23.04 -4.94
C GLY A 381 -19.98 -23.48 -3.54
N PRO A 382 -20.97 -23.66 -2.64
CA PRO A 382 -22.36 -23.21 -2.78
C PRO A 382 -22.49 -21.68 -2.92
N HIS A 383 -23.60 -21.22 -3.49
CA HIS A 383 -23.94 -19.80 -3.53
C HIS A 383 -25.47 -19.65 -3.42
N ASN A 384 -25.93 -18.54 -2.87
CA ASN A 384 -27.32 -18.22 -2.61
C ASN A 384 -27.77 -17.09 -3.54
N GLY A 385 -27.82 -17.39 -4.83
CA GLY A 385 -27.88 -16.37 -5.88
C GLY A 385 -26.50 -15.74 -6.12
N GLY A 386 -26.48 -14.51 -6.63
CA GLY A 386 -25.26 -13.75 -6.92
C GLY A 386 -24.20 -14.51 -7.73
N CYS A 387 -22.95 -14.53 -7.26
CA CYS A 387 -21.83 -14.97 -8.09
C CYS A 387 -21.68 -16.51 -8.17
N GLY A 388 -22.19 -17.12 -9.25
CA GLY A 388 -21.95 -18.54 -9.59
C GLY A 388 -20.71 -18.79 -10.47
N THR A 389 -19.95 -17.75 -10.78
CA THR A 389 -18.77 -17.79 -11.66
C THR A 389 -17.50 -17.33 -10.97
N CYS A 390 -17.57 -17.03 -9.67
CA CYS A 390 -16.45 -16.54 -8.88
C CYS A 390 -15.47 -17.67 -8.56
N ASP A 391 -14.19 -17.35 -8.63
CA ASP A 391 -13.13 -18.23 -8.16
C ASP A 391 -12.74 -17.83 -6.70
N GLY A 392 -12.02 -18.71 -6.02
CA GLY A 392 -11.45 -18.45 -4.70
C GLY A 392 -9.93 -18.55 -4.73
N LEU A 393 -9.26 -18.16 -3.63
CA LEU A 393 -7.83 -18.45 -3.48
C LEU A 393 -7.54 -19.96 -3.53
N VAL A 394 -8.47 -20.76 -3.01
CA VAL A 394 -8.40 -22.21 -3.07
C VAL A 394 -9.71 -22.83 -3.56
N THR A 395 -9.60 -23.98 -4.20
CA THR A 395 -10.74 -24.84 -4.53
C THR A 395 -10.75 -26.03 -3.58
N VAL A 396 -11.83 -26.20 -2.82
CA VAL A 396 -12.02 -27.35 -1.92
C VAL A 396 -12.88 -28.39 -2.63
N HIS A 397 -12.29 -29.54 -2.94
CA HIS A 397 -13.01 -30.61 -3.61
C HIS A 397 -14.03 -31.28 -2.68
N ASN A 398 -15.32 -31.16 -3.02
CA ASN A 398 -16.42 -31.67 -2.22
C ASN A 398 -17.38 -32.53 -3.05
N GLY A 399 -17.53 -33.81 -2.71
CA GLY A 399 -18.44 -34.74 -3.38
C GLY A 399 -18.02 -35.24 -4.77
N ASP A 400 -16.83 -34.87 -5.26
CA ASP A 400 -16.28 -35.38 -6.53
C ASP A 400 -15.21 -36.47 -6.33
N GLY A 401 -14.58 -36.93 -7.41
CA GLY A 401 -13.52 -37.94 -7.36
C GLY A 401 -12.23 -37.49 -6.67
N ARG A 402 -12.12 -36.20 -6.31
CA ARG A 402 -10.98 -35.61 -5.60
C ARG A 402 -11.36 -35.12 -4.20
N HIS A 403 -12.50 -35.59 -3.67
CA HIS A 403 -13.02 -35.17 -2.36
C HIS A 403 -11.95 -35.11 -1.27
N GLY A 404 -11.94 -34.00 -0.53
CA GLY A 404 -10.99 -33.75 0.55
C GLY A 404 -9.62 -33.24 0.11
N GLN A 405 -9.41 -33.00 -1.20
CA GLN A 405 -8.25 -32.30 -1.73
C GLN A 405 -8.48 -30.79 -1.82
N VAL A 406 -7.39 -30.03 -1.82
CA VAL A 406 -7.40 -28.57 -1.98
C VAL A 406 -6.47 -28.18 -3.12
N ASP A 407 -7.02 -27.49 -4.13
CA ASP A 407 -6.24 -26.87 -5.19
C ASP A 407 -5.95 -25.41 -4.85
N TYR A 408 -4.73 -24.96 -5.11
CA TYR A 408 -4.31 -23.57 -4.95
C TYR A 408 -4.42 -22.89 -6.31
N THR A 409 -5.32 -21.92 -6.43
CA THR A 409 -5.59 -21.24 -7.69
C THR A 409 -4.50 -20.22 -8.00
N VAL A 410 -4.51 -19.66 -9.22
CA VAL A 410 -3.61 -18.55 -9.56
C VAL A 410 -3.74 -17.38 -8.58
N GLU A 411 -4.93 -17.15 -8.02
CA GLU A 411 -5.19 -16.08 -7.06
C GLU A 411 -4.42 -16.27 -5.75
N TYR A 412 -4.20 -17.52 -5.29
CA TYR A 412 -3.33 -17.80 -4.14
C TYR A 412 -1.88 -17.36 -4.42
N TYR A 413 -1.37 -17.68 -5.61
CA TYR A 413 0.01 -17.37 -5.95
C TYR A 413 0.22 -15.87 -6.20
N THR A 414 -0.70 -15.20 -6.90
CA THR A 414 -0.65 -13.75 -7.13
C THR A 414 -0.81 -12.97 -5.82
N MET A 415 -1.75 -13.35 -4.94
CA MET A 415 -1.87 -12.78 -3.60
C MET A 415 -0.58 -13.01 -2.78
N GLY A 416 0.04 -14.19 -2.89
CA GLY A 416 1.29 -14.49 -2.21
C GLY A 416 2.48 -13.64 -2.66
N HIS A 417 2.49 -13.12 -3.89
CA HIS A 417 3.50 -12.13 -4.30
C HIS A 417 3.45 -10.84 -3.47
N LEU A 418 2.26 -10.49 -2.95
CA LEU A 418 2.06 -9.38 -2.01
C LEU A 418 2.27 -9.84 -0.57
N THR A 419 1.42 -10.72 -0.04
CA THR A 419 1.31 -10.96 1.41
C THR A 419 2.49 -11.71 2.01
N LYS A 420 3.22 -12.50 1.22
CA LYS A 420 4.40 -13.25 1.70
C LYS A 420 5.61 -12.33 1.88
N TYR A 421 5.70 -11.26 1.09
CA TYR A 421 6.89 -10.41 0.98
C TYR A 421 6.69 -8.98 1.48
N VAL A 422 5.43 -8.54 1.61
CA VAL A 422 5.05 -7.23 2.16
C VAL A 422 4.29 -7.47 3.46
N ARG A 423 4.91 -7.11 4.58
CA ARG A 423 4.36 -7.33 5.93
C ARG A 423 3.48 -6.16 6.37
N PRO A 424 2.47 -6.40 7.23
CA PRO A 424 1.76 -5.31 7.90
C PRO A 424 2.74 -4.29 8.50
N GLY A 425 2.48 -3.01 8.27
CA GLY A 425 3.35 -1.90 8.63
C GLY A 425 4.41 -1.53 7.58
N ALA A 426 4.56 -2.28 6.48
CA ALA A 426 5.44 -1.91 5.39
C ALA A 426 5.03 -0.56 4.78
N SER A 427 5.99 0.31 4.47
CA SER A 427 5.72 1.54 3.72
C SER A 427 5.82 1.25 2.23
N ARG A 428 4.85 1.71 1.43
CA ARG A 428 5.04 1.77 -0.02
C ARG A 428 6.16 2.78 -0.29
N ILE A 429 7.09 2.43 -1.17
CA ILE A 429 8.21 3.28 -1.56
C ILE A 429 8.15 3.61 -3.05
N ALA A 430 8.88 4.63 -3.48
CA ALA A 430 8.86 5.05 -4.87
C ALA A 430 9.48 3.99 -5.79
N SER A 431 8.81 3.73 -6.91
CA SER A 431 9.34 2.98 -8.04
C SER A 431 8.85 3.59 -9.34
N THR A 432 9.74 3.63 -10.34
CA THR A 432 9.42 4.17 -11.67
C THR A 432 8.28 3.37 -12.32
N ALA A 433 7.23 4.05 -12.75
CA ALA A 433 6.11 3.42 -13.45
C ALA A 433 6.55 2.89 -14.82
N SER A 434 6.05 1.72 -15.21
CA SER A 434 6.29 1.14 -16.53
C SER A 434 5.05 0.38 -16.98
N SER A 435 4.60 0.64 -18.21
CA SER A 435 3.51 -0.11 -18.84
C SER A 435 3.98 -1.46 -19.37
N ALA A 436 5.26 -1.60 -19.73
CA ALA A 436 5.84 -2.86 -20.20
C ALA A 436 6.00 -3.87 -19.05
N VAL A 437 6.39 -3.37 -17.88
CA VAL A 437 6.48 -4.16 -16.64
C VAL A 437 5.89 -3.36 -15.48
N PRO A 438 4.55 -3.44 -15.28
CA PRO A 438 3.89 -2.86 -14.12
C PRO A 438 4.55 -3.32 -12.82
N ASN A 439 4.72 -2.41 -11.87
CA ASN A 439 5.43 -2.71 -10.63
C ASN A 439 5.03 -1.81 -9.45
N VAL A 440 5.28 -2.31 -8.23
CA VAL A 440 5.18 -1.57 -6.98
C VAL A 440 6.28 -2.03 -6.01
N ALA A 441 6.85 -1.09 -5.25
CA ALA A 441 7.92 -1.37 -4.30
C ALA A 441 7.50 -1.04 -2.85
N TRP A 442 8.05 -1.79 -1.91
CA TRP A 442 7.76 -1.70 -0.48
C TRP A 442 9.04 -1.78 0.35
N ARG A 443 9.01 -1.14 1.52
CA ARG A 443 9.99 -1.29 2.60
C ARG A 443 9.27 -1.83 3.83
N ASN A 444 9.60 -3.06 4.22
CA ASN A 444 9.08 -3.69 5.42
C ASN A 444 9.58 -2.99 6.70
N PRO A 445 8.92 -3.22 7.85
CA PRO A 445 9.35 -2.67 9.15
C PRO A 445 10.78 -3.07 9.54
N ASP A 446 11.22 -4.28 9.15
CA ASP A 446 12.58 -4.78 9.37
C ASP A 446 13.63 -4.14 8.43
N GLY A 447 13.19 -3.28 7.52
CA GLY A 447 14.04 -2.60 6.55
C GLY A 447 14.29 -3.38 5.26
N SER A 448 13.84 -4.63 5.13
CA SER A 448 13.88 -5.40 3.88
C SER A 448 12.97 -4.79 2.82
N LYS A 449 13.33 -4.95 1.55
CA LYS A 449 12.59 -4.40 0.42
C LYS A 449 11.93 -5.51 -0.39
N ALA A 450 10.79 -5.18 -0.99
CA ALA A 450 10.12 -6.03 -1.96
C ALA A 450 9.71 -5.19 -3.17
N LEU A 451 10.17 -5.57 -4.36
CA LEU A 451 9.69 -5.07 -5.64
C LEU A 451 8.83 -6.16 -6.28
N ILE A 452 7.54 -5.90 -6.42
CA ILE A 452 6.59 -6.76 -7.13
C ILE A 452 6.50 -6.23 -8.57
N ALA A 453 6.62 -7.12 -9.55
CA ALA A 453 6.62 -6.79 -10.97
C ALA A 453 5.86 -7.85 -11.77
N TYR A 454 5.30 -7.46 -12.91
CA TYR A 454 4.56 -8.37 -13.78
C TYR A 454 4.93 -8.18 -15.25
N ASN A 455 5.23 -9.27 -15.95
CA ASN A 455 5.36 -9.30 -17.40
C ASN A 455 4.18 -10.07 -18.00
N GLY A 456 3.20 -9.34 -18.54
CA GLY A 456 2.05 -9.93 -19.22
C GLY A 456 2.27 -10.25 -20.70
N SER A 457 3.41 -9.88 -21.28
CA SER A 457 3.74 -10.26 -22.66
C SER A 457 4.11 -11.75 -22.75
N SER A 458 3.99 -12.35 -23.94
CA SER A 458 4.42 -13.73 -24.17
C SER A 458 5.94 -13.87 -24.25
N SER A 459 6.66 -12.79 -24.55
CA SER A 459 8.12 -12.75 -24.63
C SER A 459 8.77 -12.36 -23.30
N ALA A 460 10.02 -12.75 -23.10
CA ALA A 460 10.79 -12.26 -21.97
C ALA A 460 11.04 -10.74 -22.08
N GLN A 461 11.00 -10.03 -20.95
CA GLN A 461 11.33 -8.61 -20.84
C GLN A 461 12.65 -8.45 -20.10
N GLN A 462 13.62 -7.77 -20.71
CA GLN A 462 14.86 -7.42 -20.03
C GLN A 462 14.59 -6.27 -19.05
N LEU A 463 14.87 -6.52 -17.78
CA LEU A 463 14.76 -5.57 -16.69
C LEU A 463 16.14 -5.10 -16.23
N THR A 464 16.25 -3.83 -15.91
CA THR A 464 17.31 -3.25 -15.08
C THR A 464 16.65 -2.61 -13.86
N VAL A 465 16.90 -3.15 -12.68
CA VAL A 465 16.39 -2.59 -11.41
C VAL A 465 17.51 -1.79 -10.75
N ASN A 466 17.28 -0.50 -10.58
CA ASN A 466 18.22 0.42 -9.94
C ASN A 466 17.76 0.71 -8.50
N TRP A 467 18.71 0.76 -7.58
CA TRP A 467 18.48 1.12 -6.18
C TRP A 467 19.71 1.87 -5.66
N GLY A 468 19.59 3.19 -5.50
CA GLY A 468 20.72 4.06 -5.18
C GLY A 468 21.79 4.10 -6.28
N GLY A 469 23.04 3.83 -5.90
CA GLY A 469 24.19 3.72 -6.82
C GLY A 469 24.40 2.31 -7.39
N GLN A 470 23.43 1.41 -7.23
CA GLN A 470 23.56 -0.01 -7.57
C GLN A 470 22.43 -0.48 -8.48
N LYS A 471 22.68 -1.55 -9.23
CA LYS A 471 21.68 -2.19 -10.08
C LYS A 471 21.89 -3.70 -10.19
N PHE A 472 20.82 -4.39 -10.59
CA PHE A 472 20.93 -5.73 -11.19
C PHE A 472 20.07 -5.79 -12.44
N THR A 473 20.39 -6.74 -13.32
CA THR A 473 19.60 -7.01 -14.53
C THR A 473 18.95 -8.38 -14.43
N TYR A 474 17.73 -8.51 -14.94
CA TYR A 474 17.01 -9.78 -14.96
C TYR A 474 16.18 -9.94 -16.24
N SER A 475 16.25 -11.10 -16.88
CA SER A 475 15.37 -11.43 -18.01
C SER A 475 14.10 -12.05 -17.45
N LEU A 476 13.05 -11.23 -17.29
CA LEU A 476 11.77 -11.66 -16.72
C LEU A 476 10.98 -12.44 -17.77
N PRO A 477 10.69 -13.75 -17.58
CA PRO A 477 9.95 -14.54 -18.56
C PRO A 477 8.57 -13.97 -18.89
N GLY A 478 8.01 -14.34 -20.04
CA GLY A 478 6.63 -13.99 -20.40
C GLY A 478 5.61 -14.58 -19.43
N ARG A 479 4.43 -13.96 -19.34
CA ARG A 479 3.30 -14.39 -18.49
C ARG A 479 3.74 -14.72 -17.05
N THR A 480 4.51 -13.82 -16.46
CA THR A 480 5.17 -14.09 -15.18
C THR A 480 5.04 -12.93 -14.21
N SER A 481 4.55 -13.25 -13.01
CA SER A 481 4.65 -12.40 -11.82
C SER A 481 6.00 -12.66 -11.14
N ALA A 482 6.66 -11.60 -10.68
CA ALA A 482 7.92 -11.68 -9.97
C ALA A 482 7.89 -10.85 -8.69
N THR A 483 8.52 -11.36 -7.64
CA THR A 483 8.91 -10.57 -6.48
C THR A 483 10.41 -10.66 -6.29
N PHE A 484 11.06 -9.49 -6.28
CA PHE A 484 12.47 -9.33 -5.96
C PHE A 484 12.58 -8.79 -4.53
N THR A 485 13.33 -9.47 -3.68
CA THR A 485 13.55 -9.02 -2.29
C THR A 485 15.03 -8.92 -1.97
N TRP A 486 15.38 -7.91 -1.20
CA TRP A 486 16.74 -7.69 -0.73
C TRP A 486 16.73 -6.96 0.61
N SER A 487 17.89 -6.93 1.27
CA SER A 487 18.11 -6.21 2.52
C SER A 487 19.27 -5.24 2.34
N GLY A 488 19.41 -4.32 3.29
CA GLY A 488 20.40 -3.25 3.23
C GLY A 488 19.74 -1.88 3.24
N THR A 489 20.58 -0.86 3.28
CA THR A 489 20.18 0.56 3.18
C THR A 489 20.68 1.08 1.86
N GLN A 490 19.86 1.88 1.18
CA GLN A 490 20.24 2.46 -0.10
C GLN A 490 21.53 3.28 0.09
N SER A 491 22.62 2.81 -0.51
CA SER A 491 23.93 3.46 -0.47
C SER A 491 24.25 4.08 -1.84
N GLY A 492 24.86 5.27 -1.81
CA GLY A 492 25.00 6.12 -2.99
C GLY A 492 23.71 6.89 -3.26
N SER A 493 23.69 8.17 -2.86
CA SER A 493 22.64 9.10 -3.28
C SER A 493 22.73 9.24 -4.80
N SER A 494 21.82 8.57 -5.52
CA SER A 494 21.56 8.82 -6.94
C SER A 494 20.88 10.18 -7.09
N GLY A 495 21.64 11.25 -6.80
CA GLY A 495 21.18 12.57 -7.10
C GLY A 495 21.11 12.72 -8.61
N SER A 496 19.92 13.04 -9.13
CA SER A 496 19.81 13.35 -10.55
C SER A 496 20.61 14.63 -10.80
N SER A 497 21.58 14.56 -11.71
CA SER A 497 22.51 15.66 -11.98
C SER A 497 22.23 16.27 -13.35
N GLY A 498 22.15 17.59 -13.42
CA GLY A 498 21.75 18.27 -14.64
C GLY A 498 21.59 19.78 -14.42
N ALA A 499 21.13 20.47 -15.45
CA ALA A 499 20.83 21.89 -15.33
C ALA A 499 19.41 22.08 -14.80
N LEU A 500 19.23 22.84 -13.72
CA LEU A 500 17.91 23.25 -13.26
C LEU A 500 17.45 24.47 -14.06
N ALA A 501 16.65 24.24 -15.11
CA ALA A 501 16.13 25.30 -15.96
C ALA A 501 14.79 25.84 -15.42
N GLY A 502 14.73 27.15 -15.19
CA GLY A 502 13.55 27.85 -14.69
C GLY A 502 12.99 28.88 -15.68
N THR A 503 12.41 29.96 -15.14
CA THR A 503 11.76 31.02 -15.94
C THR A 503 12.68 31.60 -17.03
N GLY A 504 12.08 31.98 -18.16
CA GLY A 504 12.83 32.46 -19.33
C GLY A 504 13.77 31.43 -19.98
N GLY A 505 13.64 30.15 -19.63
CA GLY A 505 14.53 29.09 -20.11
C GLY A 505 15.97 29.20 -19.58
N LYS A 506 16.16 29.94 -18.48
CA LYS A 506 17.46 30.20 -17.85
C LYS A 506 17.77 29.12 -16.82
N CYS A 507 19.05 28.90 -16.56
CA CYS A 507 19.51 27.89 -15.62
C CYS A 507 19.84 28.52 -14.27
N LEU A 508 19.56 27.77 -13.19
CA LEU A 508 20.06 28.07 -11.86
C LEU A 508 21.59 28.08 -11.90
N ASP A 509 22.19 29.15 -11.40
CA ASP A 509 23.59 29.48 -11.62
C ASP A 509 24.23 29.95 -10.31
N ALA A 510 25.32 29.31 -9.91
CA ALA A 510 26.17 29.82 -8.84
C ALA A 510 27.13 30.89 -9.39
N THR A 511 27.00 32.12 -8.90
CA THR A 511 27.68 33.30 -9.48
C THR A 511 29.20 33.12 -9.48
N GLY A 512 29.84 33.43 -10.61
CA GLY A 512 31.30 33.46 -10.70
C GLY A 512 31.98 32.08 -10.73
N ASN A 513 31.22 30.99 -10.84
CA ASN A 513 31.72 29.61 -10.91
C ASN A 513 32.65 29.23 -9.75
N THR A 514 32.26 29.65 -8.55
CA THR A 514 32.94 29.34 -7.28
C THR A 514 31.97 28.66 -6.31
N GLY A 515 32.49 27.71 -5.52
CA GLY A 515 31.74 27.00 -4.47
C GLY A 515 31.95 27.60 -3.07
N ALA A 516 32.47 28.83 -2.97
CA ALA A 516 32.76 29.45 -1.67
C ALA A 516 31.47 29.75 -0.87
N ASP A 517 31.56 29.66 0.46
CA ASP A 517 30.47 30.03 1.35
C ASP A 517 29.99 31.46 1.10
N GLY A 518 28.68 31.64 1.01
CA GLY A 518 28.05 32.92 0.70
C GLY A 518 27.98 33.22 -0.80
N THR A 519 28.41 32.30 -1.68
CA THR A 519 28.33 32.54 -3.13
C THR A 519 26.87 32.77 -3.54
N PRO A 520 26.54 33.90 -4.18
CA PRO A 520 25.17 34.20 -4.54
C PRO A 520 24.63 33.23 -5.63
N VAL A 521 23.42 32.68 -5.48
CA VAL A 521 22.74 31.89 -6.54
C VAL A 521 21.73 32.73 -7.35
N GLN A 522 21.81 32.67 -8.67
CA GLN A 522 21.06 33.51 -9.61
C GLN A 522 20.50 32.66 -10.76
N ILE A 523 19.84 33.30 -11.73
CA ILE A 523 19.59 32.69 -13.05
C ILE A 523 20.52 33.28 -14.11
N TRP A 524 20.94 32.43 -15.06
CA TRP A 524 21.77 32.84 -16.18
C TRP A 524 21.42 32.02 -17.43
N SER A 525 21.84 32.48 -18.62
CA SER A 525 21.76 31.65 -19.83
C SER A 525 22.40 30.29 -19.58
N CYS A 526 21.75 29.21 -20.01
CA CYS A 526 22.29 27.87 -19.85
C CYS A 526 23.56 27.70 -20.69
N THR A 527 24.71 27.59 -20.04
CA THR A 527 26.03 27.47 -20.67
C THR A 527 26.59 26.05 -20.60
N GLY A 528 26.07 25.21 -19.71
CA GLY A 528 26.60 23.88 -19.42
C GLY A 528 27.87 23.89 -18.55
N ALA A 529 28.27 25.05 -18.04
CA ALA A 529 29.37 25.24 -17.11
C ALA A 529 29.13 24.54 -15.77
N ALA A 530 30.20 24.28 -15.01
CA ALA A 530 30.14 23.50 -13.78
C ALA A 530 29.23 24.11 -12.71
N ASN A 531 29.15 25.44 -12.64
CA ASN A 531 28.27 26.20 -11.74
C ASN A 531 26.78 26.14 -12.06
N GLN A 532 26.41 25.45 -13.13
CA GLN A 532 25.02 25.18 -13.52
C GLN A 532 24.69 23.68 -13.52
N ARG A 533 25.65 22.82 -13.14
CA ARG A 533 25.46 21.36 -13.07
C ARG A 533 25.10 20.96 -11.64
N TRP A 534 23.82 21.03 -11.35
CA TRP A 534 23.29 20.75 -10.01
C TRP A 534 23.00 19.28 -9.84
N THR A 535 23.28 18.75 -8.66
CA THR A 535 22.89 17.41 -8.25
C THR A 535 21.77 17.52 -7.22
N VAL A 536 20.59 17.02 -7.56
CA VAL A 536 19.45 16.93 -6.65
C VAL A 536 19.55 15.61 -5.88
N GLY A 537 20.11 15.64 -4.67
CA GLY A 537 20.35 14.49 -3.82
C GLY A 537 19.08 13.87 -3.24
N GLY A 538 19.05 12.54 -3.16
CA GLY A 538 17.96 11.80 -2.50
C GLY A 538 17.92 11.99 -0.98
N ASP A 539 18.97 12.58 -0.40
CA ASP A 539 19.01 13.03 0.99
C ASP A 539 18.34 14.41 1.18
N GLY A 540 17.79 14.99 0.13
CA GLY A 540 17.19 16.33 0.15
C GLY A 540 18.23 17.46 0.03
N SER A 541 19.51 17.17 -0.20
CA SER A 541 20.45 18.22 -0.59
C SER A 541 20.30 18.57 -2.07
N ILE A 542 20.59 19.82 -2.44
CA ILE A 542 20.83 20.20 -3.84
C ILE A 542 22.24 20.79 -3.88
N THR A 543 23.14 20.22 -4.66
CA THR A 543 24.57 20.56 -4.61
C THR A 543 25.13 21.01 -5.95
N VAL A 544 26.15 21.86 -5.91
CA VAL A 544 26.93 22.30 -7.08
C VAL A 544 28.31 22.76 -6.59
N LEU A 545 29.36 22.52 -7.39
CA LEU A 545 30.74 22.91 -7.05
C LEU A 545 31.21 22.46 -5.64
N GLY A 546 30.68 21.35 -5.14
CA GLY A 546 31.02 20.81 -3.81
C GLY A 546 30.33 21.51 -2.63
N ALA A 547 29.41 22.44 -2.88
CA ALA A 547 28.63 23.15 -1.86
C ALA A 547 27.12 22.90 -2.02
N CYS A 548 26.35 23.21 -0.98
CA CYS A 548 24.91 23.01 -0.92
C CYS A 548 24.15 24.31 -1.24
N LEU A 549 23.01 24.15 -1.92
CA LEU A 549 22.00 25.19 -2.06
C LEU A 549 21.42 25.50 -0.66
N ASP A 550 21.59 26.74 -0.22
CA ASP A 550 21.41 27.13 1.17
C ASP A 550 20.55 28.39 1.26
N VAL A 551 19.54 28.39 2.13
CA VAL A 551 18.81 29.61 2.48
C VAL A 551 19.64 30.42 3.48
N THR A 552 20.04 31.63 3.10
CA THR A 552 20.95 32.46 3.90
C THR A 552 20.45 32.63 5.34
N GLY A 553 21.27 32.20 6.30
CA GLY A 553 20.97 32.28 7.74
C GLY A 553 19.85 31.34 8.21
N GLY A 554 19.41 30.38 7.39
CA GLY A 554 18.31 29.47 7.71
C GLY A 554 16.96 30.17 7.89
N SER A 555 16.79 31.36 7.29
CA SER A 555 15.55 32.13 7.40
C SER A 555 14.37 31.38 6.79
N THR A 556 13.19 31.53 7.39
CA THR A 556 11.92 30.98 6.87
C THR A 556 11.01 32.07 6.28
N ALA A 557 11.49 33.32 6.18
CA ALA A 557 10.70 34.45 5.68
C ALA A 557 10.67 34.50 4.14
N ASN A 558 9.56 35.00 3.58
CA ASN A 558 9.49 35.32 2.16
C ASN A 558 10.57 36.35 1.79
N GLY A 559 11.24 36.13 0.67
CA GLY A 559 12.30 37.02 0.16
C GLY A 559 13.69 36.72 0.70
N ALA A 560 13.84 35.74 1.62
CA ALA A 560 15.14 35.29 2.07
C ALA A 560 15.97 34.76 0.88
N LYS A 561 17.19 35.25 0.74
CA LYS A 561 18.06 34.93 -0.40
C LYS A 561 18.66 33.54 -0.29
N VAL A 562 19.00 32.99 -1.44
CA VAL A 562 19.65 31.68 -1.57
C VAL A 562 21.10 31.86 -2.01
N GLN A 563 21.98 31.08 -1.40
CA GLN A 563 23.43 31.10 -1.57
C GLN A 563 23.97 29.67 -1.70
N LEU A 564 25.27 29.55 -1.97
CA LEU A 564 26.01 28.34 -1.67
C LEU A 564 26.61 28.42 -0.27
N TYR A 565 26.61 27.28 0.40
CA TYR A 565 27.28 27.14 1.68
C TYR A 565 27.80 25.72 1.83
N THR A 566 28.84 25.56 2.66
CA THR A 566 29.38 24.27 3.06
C THR A 566 28.25 23.38 3.55
N CYS A 567 28.15 22.18 2.98
CA CYS A 567 27.11 21.24 3.31
C CYS A 567 27.21 20.85 4.79
N ASN A 568 26.20 21.22 5.59
CA ASN A 568 26.15 21.05 7.03
C ASN A 568 24.89 20.28 7.49
N GLY A 569 24.01 19.92 6.55
CA GLY A 569 22.81 19.11 6.81
C GLY A 569 21.68 19.84 7.55
N SER A 570 21.81 21.14 7.79
CA SER A 570 20.78 21.96 8.43
C SER A 570 19.52 22.09 7.56
N GLY A 571 18.40 22.49 8.17
CA GLY A 571 17.14 22.76 7.45
C GLY A 571 17.26 23.78 6.30
N ALA A 572 18.24 24.69 6.38
CA ALA A 572 18.54 25.65 5.31
C ALA A 572 18.95 24.97 3.98
N GLN A 573 19.40 23.72 4.04
CA GLN A 573 19.94 22.95 2.92
C GLN A 573 19.07 21.74 2.55
N ARG A 574 17.86 21.64 3.12
CA ARG A 574 16.93 20.54 2.86
C ARG A 574 15.85 20.99 1.88
N TRP A 575 15.82 20.32 0.74
CA TRP A 575 14.98 20.61 -0.40
C TRP A 575 14.26 19.35 -0.87
N ARG A 576 13.03 19.53 -1.35
CA ARG A 576 12.26 18.53 -2.07
C ARG A 576 12.09 19.03 -3.50
N TYR A 577 12.59 18.26 -4.46
CA TYR A 577 12.33 18.49 -5.87
C TYR A 577 11.23 17.55 -6.36
N ASP A 578 10.19 18.12 -6.96
CA ASP A 578 9.12 17.38 -7.61
C ASP A 578 9.27 17.52 -9.12
N ALA A 579 9.68 16.46 -9.79
CA ALA A 579 9.88 16.46 -11.24
C ALA A 579 8.58 16.58 -12.05
N GLY A 580 7.43 16.23 -11.45
CA GLY A 580 6.12 16.31 -12.11
C GLY A 580 5.59 17.74 -12.13
N THR A 581 5.70 18.45 -11.01
CA THR A 581 5.24 19.85 -10.88
C THR A 581 6.31 20.88 -11.22
N GLY A 582 7.59 20.49 -11.14
CA GLY A 582 8.75 21.37 -11.24
C GLY A 582 9.05 22.15 -9.97
N ASP A 583 8.39 21.86 -8.84
CA ASP A 583 8.63 22.60 -7.60
C ASP A 583 9.93 22.17 -6.92
N VAL A 584 10.70 23.17 -6.46
CA VAL A 584 11.86 22.96 -5.58
C VAL A 584 11.54 23.65 -4.25
N VAL A 585 11.22 22.87 -3.22
CA VAL A 585 10.68 23.37 -1.94
C VAL A 585 11.71 23.19 -0.84
N ASN A 586 12.08 24.25 -0.13
CA ASN A 586 12.83 24.11 1.11
C ASN A 586 11.89 23.54 2.18
N THR A 587 12.23 22.37 2.72
CA THR A 587 11.31 21.63 3.61
C THR A 587 11.27 22.18 5.03
N ALA A 588 12.25 22.99 5.45
CA ALA A 588 12.25 23.62 6.76
C ALA A 588 11.41 24.92 6.78
N ALA A 589 11.40 25.65 5.67
CA ALA A 589 10.63 26.89 5.52
C ALA A 589 9.22 26.68 4.92
N ASP A 590 8.98 25.52 4.31
CA ASP A 590 7.79 25.22 3.48
C ASP A 590 7.55 26.28 2.40
N LYS A 591 8.63 26.59 1.65
CA LYS A 591 8.66 27.66 0.64
C LYS A 591 9.42 27.22 -0.61
N CYS A 592 8.98 27.72 -1.76
CA CYS A 592 9.52 27.39 -3.07
C CYS A 592 10.74 28.25 -3.40
N LEU A 593 11.71 27.65 -4.12
CA LEU A 593 12.80 28.36 -4.78
C LEU A 593 12.21 29.24 -5.88
N ASP A 594 12.38 30.55 -5.73
CA ASP A 594 11.68 31.59 -6.46
C ASP A 594 12.68 32.54 -7.12
N VAL A 595 12.48 32.85 -8.40
CA VAL A 595 13.23 33.94 -9.04
C VAL A 595 12.59 35.27 -8.66
N THR A 596 13.38 36.14 -8.01
CA THR A 596 12.93 37.44 -7.49
C THR A 596 12.24 38.26 -8.58
N ASP A 597 11.06 38.81 -8.26
CA ASP A 597 10.25 39.67 -9.14
C ASP A 597 9.88 39.05 -10.50
N GLN A 598 9.89 37.71 -10.59
CA GLN A 598 9.66 36.96 -11.85
C GLN A 598 10.60 37.34 -13.00
N SER A 599 11.75 37.93 -12.69
CA SER A 599 12.69 38.42 -13.70
C SER A 599 13.19 37.29 -14.60
N THR A 600 13.36 37.59 -15.89
CA THR A 600 13.96 36.69 -16.89
C THR A 600 15.36 37.14 -17.32
N ALA A 601 15.87 38.21 -16.70
CA ALA A 601 17.19 38.76 -16.99
C ALA A 601 18.31 37.89 -16.38
N ASN A 602 19.42 37.78 -17.09
CA ASN A 602 20.64 37.19 -16.53
C ASN A 602 21.08 37.98 -15.29
N GLY A 603 21.45 37.26 -14.24
CA GLY A 603 21.89 37.85 -12.97
C GLY A 603 20.76 38.08 -11.96
N ALA A 604 19.50 37.79 -12.30
CA ALA A 604 18.41 37.88 -11.34
C ALA A 604 18.59 36.88 -10.20
N ARG A 605 18.47 37.36 -8.96
CA ARG A 605 18.70 36.57 -7.73
C ARG A 605 17.55 35.60 -7.48
N VAL A 606 17.87 34.43 -6.93
CA VAL A 606 16.84 33.54 -6.35
C VAL A 606 16.67 33.77 -4.84
N GLN A 607 15.47 33.44 -4.37
CA GLN A 607 15.01 33.57 -3.00
C GLN A 607 14.07 32.40 -2.66
N ILE A 608 13.61 32.33 -1.41
CA ILE A 608 12.46 31.50 -1.06
C ILE A 608 11.19 32.35 -0.95
N TRP A 609 10.07 31.82 -1.41
CA TRP A 609 8.76 32.46 -1.32
C TRP A 609 7.67 31.43 -1.10
N THR A 610 6.52 31.85 -0.56
CA THR A 610 5.33 31.00 -0.49
C THR A 610 5.05 30.39 -1.87
N CYS A 611 4.85 29.07 -1.93
CA CYS A 611 4.57 28.37 -3.17
C CYS A 611 3.23 28.84 -3.75
N THR A 612 3.27 29.52 -4.89
CA THR A 612 2.08 30.05 -5.59
C THR A 612 1.74 29.25 -6.85
N GLY A 613 2.64 28.37 -7.30
CA GLY A 613 2.54 27.68 -8.58
C GLY A 613 2.93 28.53 -9.79
N ALA A 614 3.39 29.77 -9.58
CA ALA A 614 3.81 30.67 -10.65
C ALA A 614 5.05 30.15 -11.40
N ALA A 615 5.21 30.57 -12.66
CA ALA A 615 6.26 30.09 -13.55
C ALA A 615 7.70 30.36 -13.04
N ASN A 616 7.90 31.43 -12.27
CA ASN A 616 9.18 31.77 -11.66
C ASN A 616 9.58 30.86 -10.48
N GLN A 617 8.72 29.94 -10.08
CA GLN A 617 8.97 28.93 -9.05
C GLN A 617 9.13 27.51 -9.61
N LYS A 618 9.02 27.37 -10.94
CA LYS A 618 9.09 26.08 -11.63
C LYS A 618 10.49 25.85 -12.20
N TRP A 619 11.07 24.71 -11.86
CA TRP A 619 12.39 24.26 -12.25
C TRP A 619 12.29 22.89 -12.90
N ARG A 620 13.00 22.70 -14.01
CA ARG A 620 13.10 21.42 -14.69
C ARG A 620 14.57 21.02 -14.75
N LEU A 621 14.89 19.90 -14.11
CA LEU A 621 16.18 19.27 -14.26
C LEU A 621 16.32 18.71 -15.68
N ARG A 622 17.38 19.10 -16.38
CA ARG A 622 17.69 18.72 -17.77
C ARG A 622 19.04 18.05 -17.89
#